data_AF-A0A7K4VV72-F1
#
_entry.id   AF-A0A7K4VV72-F1
#
_cell.length_a   1.000
_cell.length_b   1.000
_cell.length_c   1.000
_cell.angle_alpha   90.00
_cell.angle_beta   90.00
_cell.angle_gamma   90.00
#
_symmetry.space_group_name_H-M   'P 1'
#
loop_
_entity.id
_entity.type
_entity.pdbx_description
1 polymer ?
#
loop_
_entity_poly.entity_id
_entity_poly.type
_entity_poly.pdbx_seq_one_letter_code
_entity_poly.pdbx_strand_id
1 'polypeptide(L)'
;MLSSDPPSLSVPPAHPGPAPSPAAGAGSGAGSGAGSEPLSREERRRRRRATAKYRTAHATRERIRVEAFNVAFAELRRLLPTLPPDKKLSKIEILRLAICYISYLNHVLDV
;
A
#
# COMPACT_ATOMS: atom_id res chain seq x y z
N MET A 1 -53.46 0.81 -8.81
CA MET A 1 -52.69 0.57 -7.57
C MET A 1 -51.93 -0.73 -7.72
N LEU A 2 -50.71 -0.69 -8.25
CA LEU A 2 -49.81 -1.84 -8.34
C LEU A 2 -48.61 -1.51 -7.45
N SER A 3 -48.68 -1.91 -6.18
CA SER A 3 -47.48 -1.97 -5.33
C SER A 3 -46.69 -3.20 -5.76
N SER A 4 -45.49 -2.98 -6.28
CA SER A 4 -44.51 -4.05 -6.46
C SER A 4 -43.58 -4.04 -5.25
N ASP A 5 -43.73 -5.02 -4.38
CA ASP A 5 -42.74 -5.34 -3.35
C ASP A 5 -41.43 -5.82 -4.01
N PRO A 6 -40.25 -5.38 -3.56
CA PRO A 6 -38.99 -5.92 -4.04
C PRO A 6 -38.73 -7.35 -3.48
N PRO A 7 -38.05 -8.23 -4.23
CA PRO A 7 -37.79 -9.59 -3.78
C PRO A 7 -36.81 -9.61 -2.61
N SER A 8 -37.18 -10.33 -1.54
CA SER A 8 -36.30 -10.65 -0.41
C SER A 8 -35.11 -11.47 -0.89
N LEU A 9 -33.91 -10.89 -0.82
CA LEU A 9 -32.66 -11.61 -0.96
C LEU A 9 -32.48 -12.52 0.26
N SER A 10 -32.75 -13.80 0.06
CA SER A 10 -32.49 -14.85 1.05
C SER A 10 -30.99 -14.90 1.36
N VAL A 11 -30.62 -14.45 2.55
CA VAL A 11 -29.24 -14.53 3.07
C VAL A 11 -28.95 -16.01 3.38
N PRO A 12 -27.91 -16.63 2.80
CA PRO A 12 -27.54 -18.00 3.15
C PRO A 12 -27.02 -18.10 4.59
N PRO A 13 -27.23 -19.22 5.30
CA PRO A 13 -26.81 -19.38 6.69
C PRO A 13 -25.28 -19.38 6.80
N ALA A 14 -24.77 -18.59 7.75
CA ALA A 14 -23.36 -18.56 8.11
C ALA A 14 -22.87 -19.97 8.51
N HIS A 15 -21.82 -20.45 7.85
CA HIS A 15 -21.11 -21.67 8.25
C HIS A 15 -20.50 -21.44 9.64
N PRO A 16 -20.72 -22.33 10.63
CA PRO A 16 -20.03 -22.23 11.90
C PRO A 16 -18.53 -22.45 11.68
N GLY A 17 -17.72 -21.46 12.06
CA GLY A 17 -16.26 -21.59 12.09
C GLY A 17 -15.84 -22.72 13.04
N PRO A 18 -14.64 -23.30 12.83
CA PRO A 18 -14.17 -24.42 13.65
C PRO A 18 -14.04 -24.00 15.11
N ALA A 19 -14.60 -24.82 16.00
CA ALA A 19 -14.56 -24.64 17.45
C ALA A 19 -13.11 -24.58 17.99
N PRO A 20 -12.86 -23.84 19.09
CA PRO A 20 -11.58 -23.91 19.79
C PRO A 20 -11.43 -25.25 20.51
N SER A 21 -10.37 -26.01 20.19
CA SER A 21 -9.96 -27.20 20.94
C SER A 21 -9.46 -26.84 22.34
N PRO A 22 -9.60 -27.75 23.32
CA PRO A 22 -9.54 -27.43 24.74
C PRO A 22 -8.11 -27.23 25.25
N ALA A 23 -8.00 -26.35 26.24
CA ALA A 23 -6.86 -26.28 27.14
C ALA A 23 -6.67 -27.62 27.84
N ALA A 24 -5.53 -28.26 27.62
CA ALA A 24 -5.04 -29.40 28.38
C ALA A 24 -3.79 -28.97 29.16
N GLY A 25 -3.78 -29.34 30.44
CA GLY A 25 -2.88 -28.83 31.45
C GLY A 25 -1.46 -29.36 31.42
N ALA A 26 -0.70 -28.82 32.37
CA ALA A 26 0.67 -29.09 32.76
C ALA A 26 1.18 -30.52 32.56
N GLY A 27 2.35 -30.62 31.94
CA GLY A 27 3.24 -31.77 32.00
C GLY A 27 4.69 -31.28 32.05
N SER A 28 5.33 -31.46 33.20
CA SER A 28 6.77 -31.28 33.38
C SER A 28 7.51 -32.38 32.60
N GLY A 29 8.52 -32.00 31.83
CA GLY A 29 9.34 -32.91 31.04
C GLY A 29 10.70 -32.30 30.75
N ALA A 30 11.69 -32.71 31.54
CA ALA A 30 13.09 -32.42 31.31
C ALA A 30 13.60 -33.11 30.04
N GLY A 31 14.50 -32.42 29.34
CA GLY A 31 15.49 -33.04 28.46
C GLY A 31 15.02 -33.32 27.03
N SER A 32 15.64 -32.63 26.07
CA SER A 32 16.44 -33.26 25.01
C SER A 32 16.83 -32.20 23.98
N GLY A 33 18.14 -31.99 23.81
CA GLY A 33 18.66 -31.23 22.67
C GLY A 33 18.27 -31.95 21.39
N ALA A 34 17.36 -31.35 20.63
CA ALA A 34 16.98 -31.79 19.30
C ALA A 34 17.65 -30.87 18.29
N GLY A 35 18.48 -31.43 17.42
CA GLY A 35 19.36 -30.72 16.50
C GLY A 35 18.67 -29.59 15.74
N SER A 36 19.15 -28.37 15.94
CA SER A 36 18.88 -27.29 15.01
C SER A 36 19.74 -27.52 13.77
N GLU A 37 19.21 -28.27 12.80
CA GLU A 37 19.77 -28.21 11.44
C GLU A 37 19.90 -26.73 11.08
N PRO A 38 21.09 -26.26 10.67
CA PRO A 38 21.30 -24.85 10.43
C PRO A 38 20.36 -24.41 9.31
N LEU A 39 19.34 -23.63 9.68
CA LEU A 39 18.39 -23.07 8.71
C LEU A 39 19.16 -22.50 7.54
N SER A 40 18.79 -22.93 6.33
CA SER A 40 19.35 -22.41 5.09
C SER A 40 19.34 -20.89 5.12
N ARG A 41 20.37 -20.28 4.51
CA ARG A 41 20.51 -18.82 4.44
C ARG A 41 19.23 -18.15 3.93
N GLU A 42 18.51 -18.80 3.02
CA GLU A 42 17.24 -18.28 2.48
C GLU A 42 16.10 -18.34 3.51
N GLU A 43 16.04 -19.41 4.31
CA GLU A 43 15.02 -19.58 5.33
C GLU A 43 15.14 -18.54 6.45
N ARG A 44 16.38 -18.25 6.87
CA ARG A 44 16.67 -17.17 7.84
C ARG A 44 16.24 -15.80 7.29
N ARG A 45 16.51 -15.54 6.00
CA ARG A 45 16.10 -14.31 5.31
C ARG A 45 14.58 -14.19 5.23
N ARG A 46 13.89 -15.28 4.91
CA ARG A 46 12.42 -15.35 4.88
C ARG A 46 11.83 -15.06 6.26
N ARG A 47 12.35 -15.69 7.32
CA ARG A 47 11.89 -15.47 8.71
C ARG A 47 12.10 -14.02 9.15
N ARG A 48 13.25 -13.42 8.83
CA ARG A 48 13.52 -11.99 9.10
C ARG A 48 12.51 -11.09 8.39
N ARG A 49 12.23 -11.33 7.11
CA ARG A 49 11.25 -10.56 6.32
C ARG A 49 9.83 -10.70 6.83
N ALA A 50 9.49 -11.86 7.39
CA ALA A 50 8.20 -12.14 8.01
C ALA A 50 8.05 -11.51 9.42
N THR A 51 9.07 -10.85 9.97
CA THR A 51 8.91 -10.12 11.23
C THR A 51 8.11 -8.84 11.02
N ALA A 52 7.24 -8.51 11.99
CA ALA A 52 6.49 -7.25 11.98
C ALA A 52 7.43 -6.04 11.88
N LYS A 53 8.55 -6.04 12.63
CA LYS A 53 9.58 -5.00 12.60
C LYS A 53 10.17 -4.77 11.20
N TYR A 54 10.45 -5.84 10.44
CA TYR A 54 10.95 -5.69 9.07
C TYR A 54 9.88 -5.10 8.15
N ARG A 55 8.64 -5.61 8.23
CA ARG A 55 7.53 -5.11 7.41
C ARG A 55 7.23 -3.64 7.68
N THR A 56 7.14 -3.23 8.94
CA THR A 56 6.89 -1.83 9.32
C THR A 56 8.02 -0.93 8.86
N ALA A 57 9.28 -1.30 9.10
CA ALA A 57 10.43 -0.53 8.63
C ALA A 57 10.43 -0.36 7.10
N HIS A 58 10.09 -1.41 6.35
CA HIS A 58 9.98 -1.35 4.89
C HIS A 58 8.82 -0.45 4.44
N ALA A 59 7.64 -0.58 5.06
CA ALA A 59 6.48 0.27 4.76
C ALA A 59 6.77 1.75 5.04
N THR A 60 7.44 2.07 6.16
CA THR A 60 7.86 3.44 6.49
C THR A 60 8.82 3.99 5.43
N ARG A 61 9.82 3.22 5.01
CA ARG A 61 10.76 3.64 3.96
C ARG A 61 10.05 3.95 2.65
N GLU A 62 9.12 3.09 2.24
CA GLU A 62 8.37 3.30 1.00
C GLU A 62 7.45 4.52 1.11
N ARG A 63 6.82 4.74 2.27
CA ARG A 63 6.03 5.95 2.53
C ARG A 63 6.88 7.20 2.37
N ILE A 64 8.07 7.25 2.97
CA ILE A 64 9.00 8.38 2.85
C ILE A 64 9.39 8.60 1.38
N ARG A 65 9.68 7.53 0.64
CA ARG A 65 10.02 7.61 -0.80
C ARG A 65 8.88 8.23 -1.61
N VAL A 66 7.64 7.80 -1.36
CA VAL A 66 6.45 8.31 -2.04
C VAL A 66 6.14 9.76 -1.63
N GLU A 67 6.35 10.10 -0.37
CA GLU A 67 6.20 11.47 0.14
C GLU A 67 7.20 12.42 -0.53
N ALA A 68 8.48 12.06 -0.57
CA ALA A 68 9.51 12.82 -1.29
C ALA A 68 9.15 13.01 -2.78
N PHE A 69 8.65 11.96 -3.44
CA PHE A 69 8.15 12.08 -4.81
C PHE A 69 6.99 13.08 -4.90
N ASN A 70 6.01 13.02 -4.00
CA ASN A 70 4.84 13.91 -4.03
C ASN A 70 5.20 15.37 -3.73
N VAL A 71 6.21 15.62 -2.88
CA VAL A 71 6.75 16.97 -2.64
C VAL A 71 7.32 17.56 -3.93
N ALA A 72 8.23 16.84 -4.60
CA ALA A 72 8.79 17.27 -5.89
C ALA A 72 7.68 17.47 -6.95
N PHE A 73 6.63 16.64 -6.91
CA PHE A 73 5.50 16.76 -7.82
C PHE A 73 4.64 18.01 -7.56
N ALA A 74 4.47 18.39 -6.30
CA ALA A 74 3.79 19.63 -5.92
C ALA A 74 4.61 20.87 -6.29
N GLU A 75 5.93 20.81 -6.16
CA GLU A 75 6.84 21.88 -6.62
C GLU A 75 6.72 22.09 -8.13
N LEU A 76 6.74 21.01 -8.92
CA LEU A 76 6.50 21.09 -10.36
C LEU A 76 5.14 21.74 -10.66
N ARG A 77 4.06 21.33 -9.98
CA ARG A 77 2.71 21.90 -10.18
C ARG A 77 2.68 23.41 -9.94
N ARG A 78 3.44 23.93 -8.97
CA ARG A 78 3.48 25.36 -8.64
C ARG A 78 4.08 26.21 -9.78
N LEU A 79 4.95 25.62 -10.59
CA LEU A 79 5.57 26.30 -11.73
C LEU A 79 4.67 26.34 -12.97
N LEU A 80 3.60 25.54 -13.00
CA LEU A 80 2.75 25.42 -14.18
C LEU A 80 1.65 26.49 -14.22
N PRO A 81 1.47 27.16 -15.38
CA PRO A 81 0.41 28.16 -15.54
C PRO A 81 -0.97 27.49 -15.60
N THR A 82 -1.91 27.91 -14.74
CA THR A 82 -3.30 27.43 -14.74
C THR A 82 -4.30 28.54 -14.44
N LEU A 83 -5.49 28.45 -15.05
CA LEU A 83 -6.64 29.29 -14.72
C LEU A 83 -7.80 28.40 -14.23
N PRO A 84 -8.33 28.57 -13.01
CA PRO A 84 -7.79 29.40 -11.92
C PRO A 84 -6.46 28.85 -11.35
N PRO A 85 -5.67 29.64 -10.58
CA PRO A 85 -4.37 29.22 -10.06
C PRO A 85 -4.40 27.96 -9.19
N ASP A 86 -5.52 27.72 -8.51
CA ASP A 86 -5.78 26.59 -7.61
C ASP A 86 -6.41 25.37 -8.30
N LYS A 87 -6.45 25.36 -9.64
CA LYS A 87 -6.96 24.22 -10.41
C LYS A 87 -6.27 22.92 -9.99
N LYS A 88 -7.05 21.95 -9.53
CA LYS A 88 -6.54 20.60 -9.22
C LYS A 88 -6.16 19.91 -10.54
N LEU A 89 -4.91 19.49 -10.64
CA LEU A 89 -4.39 18.73 -11.78
C LEU A 89 -4.00 17.32 -11.32
N SER A 90 -4.32 16.32 -12.13
CA SER A 90 -3.82 14.96 -11.97
C SER A 90 -2.33 14.85 -12.32
N LYS A 91 -1.70 13.72 -11.96
CA LYS A 91 -0.28 13.49 -12.27
C LYS A 91 0.01 13.53 -13.77
N ILE A 92 -0.86 12.94 -14.58
CA ILE A 92 -0.65 12.96 -16.04
C ILE A 92 -0.82 14.36 -16.63
N GLU A 93 -1.77 15.15 -16.13
CA GLU A 93 -1.97 16.53 -16.60
C GLU A 93 -0.77 17.42 -16.26
N ILE A 94 -0.22 17.30 -15.05
CA ILE A 94 0.99 18.04 -14.64
C ILE A 94 2.17 17.73 -15.57
N LEU A 95 2.39 16.46 -15.89
CA LEU A 95 3.48 16.06 -16.80
C LEU A 95 3.26 16.61 -18.22
N ARG A 96 2.05 16.48 -18.76
CA ARG A 96 1.72 16.99 -20.10
C ARG A 96 1.86 18.50 -20.17
N LEU A 97 1.34 19.22 -19.18
CA LEU A 97 1.40 20.67 -19.12
C LEU A 97 2.83 21.18 -18.95
N ALA A 98 3.67 20.49 -18.15
CA ALA A 98 5.08 20.81 -18.03
C ALA A 98 5.81 20.72 -19.38
N ILE A 99 5.59 19.63 -20.13
CA ILE A 99 6.18 19.47 -21.47
C ILE A 99 5.73 20.61 -22.40
N CYS A 100 4.42 20.88 -22.46
CA CYS A 100 3.90 21.96 -23.29
C CYS A 100 4.47 23.33 -22.88
N TYR A 101 4.62 23.58 -21.57
CA TYR A 101 5.09 24.87 -21.08
C TYR A 101 6.58 25.09 -21.38
N ILE A 102 7.42 24.06 -21.23
CA ILE A 102 8.83 24.13 -21.65
C ILE A 102 8.92 24.45 -23.15
N SER A 103 8.17 23.73 -24.00
CA SER A 103 8.16 23.98 -25.45
C SER A 103 7.69 25.39 -25.80
N TYR A 104 6.67 25.90 -25.10
CA TYR A 104 6.17 27.26 -25.28
C TYR A 104 7.24 28.30 -24.94
N LEU A 105 7.91 28.16 -23.78
CA LEU A 105 8.96 29.09 -23.38
C LEU A 105 10.15 29.07 -24.35
N ASN A 106 10.57 27.90 -24.83
CA ASN A 106 11.62 27.80 -25.85
C ASN A 106 11.22 28.57 -27.13
N HIS A 107 9.99 28.38 -27.62
CA HIS A 107 9.51 29.10 -28.79
C HIS A 107 9.49 30.62 -28.58
N VAL A 108 9.11 31.10 -27.39
CA VAL A 108 9.12 32.54 -27.07
C VAL A 108 10.54 33.12 -27.02
N LEU A 109 11.54 32.31 -26.63
CA LEU A 109 12.93 32.74 -26.54
C LEU A 109 13.69 32.66 -27.86
N ASP A 110 13.26 31.81 -28.79
CA ASP A 110 13.85 31.65 -30.13
C ASP A 110 13.37 32.73 -31.14
N VAL A 111 12.43 33.58 -30.73
CA VAL A 111 11.89 34.71 -31.51
C VAL A 111 12.52 36.03 -31.04
#